data_AF-A0A1G0D6X7-F1
#
_entry.id   AF-A0A1G0D6X7-F1
#
_cell.length_a   1.000
_cell.length_b   1.000
_cell.length_c   1.000
_cell.angle_alpha   90.00
_cell.angle_beta   90.00
_cell.angle_gamma   90.00
#
_symmetry.space_group_name_H-M   'P 1'
#
loop_
_entity.id
_entity.type
_entity.pdbx_description
1 polymer ?
#
loop_
_entity_poly.entity_id
_entity_poly.type
_entity_poly.pdbx_seq_one_letter_code
_entity_poly.pdbx_strand_id
1 'polypeptide(L)'
;MNSIFGAINTDQVGSPIPTHNAAQCGVIIMQIGICAGTQREIGMKKRNSLRVPVTRGLKDIYAMDMHMAYQAACVGQFNVDAFSRLAAAISVVRSALEQHQTRNSLAIVTLDTAIDTLQAVRKKGDETNVWEISESERPSILSGIDMAEACIGTLDVALLAHTAARLLRDVCGEQEVR
;
A
#
# COMPACT_ATOMS: atom_id res chain seq x y z
N MET A 1 -53.74 -22.85 -26.44
CA MET A 1 -53.74 -23.83 -25.33
C MET A 1 -52.49 -24.69 -25.46
N ASN A 2 -51.59 -24.56 -24.47
CA ASN A 2 -50.51 -25.45 -24.01
C ASN A 2 -49.57 -26.13 -25.03
N SER A 3 -48.29 -25.72 -25.04
CA SER A 3 -47.19 -26.52 -24.48
C SER A 3 -45.85 -25.79 -24.66
N ILE A 4 -45.22 -25.36 -23.56
CA ILE A 4 -43.79 -25.02 -23.55
C ILE A 4 -43.16 -25.81 -22.40
N PHE A 5 -42.52 -26.92 -22.76
CA PHE A 5 -41.50 -27.58 -21.96
C PHE A 5 -40.17 -27.09 -22.53
N GLY A 6 -39.40 -26.35 -21.74
CA GLY A 6 -38.04 -25.93 -22.07
C GLY A 6 -37.11 -26.38 -20.96
N ALA A 7 -36.39 -27.47 -21.21
CA ALA A 7 -35.33 -27.98 -20.36
C ALA A 7 -34.20 -26.95 -20.24
N ILE A 8 -33.73 -26.70 -19.02
CA ILE A 8 -32.49 -25.94 -18.78
C ILE A 8 -31.47 -26.96 -18.27
N ASN A 9 -30.54 -27.31 -19.16
CA ASN A 9 -29.37 -28.10 -18.84
C ASN A 9 -28.39 -27.28 -17.99
N THR A 10 -27.92 -27.91 -16.93
CA THR A 10 -26.66 -27.64 -16.24
C THR A 10 -25.50 -27.90 -17.18
N ASP A 11 -24.58 -26.95 -17.36
CA ASP A 11 -23.13 -27.16 -17.31
C ASP A 11 -22.36 -25.85 -17.57
N GLN A 12 -21.47 -25.53 -16.62
CA GLN A 12 -20.10 -24.98 -16.74
C GLN A 12 -19.85 -23.88 -17.80
N VAL A 13 -19.15 -22.78 -17.53
CA VAL A 13 -17.70 -22.76 -17.25
C VAL A 13 -17.34 -21.41 -16.63
N GLY A 14 -16.50 -21.46 -15.60
CA GLY A 14 -16.02 -20.30 -14.85
C GLY A 14 -15.32 -19.25 -15.70
N SER A 15 -15.71 -18.00 -15.48
CA SER A 15 -14.98 -16.83 -15.94
C SER A 15 -13.64 -16.73 -15.22
N PRO A 16 -12.55 -16.38 -15.93
CA PRO A 16 -11.23 -16.25 -15.33
C PRO A 16 -11.20 -15.06 -14.37
N ILE A 17 -10.67 -15.31 -13.18
CA ILE A 17 -10.23 -14.28 -12.24
C ILE A 17 -9.22 -13.39 -13.00
N PRO A 18 -9.40 -12.07 -13.05
CA PRO A 18 -8.41 -11.20 -13.66
C PRO A 18 -7.13 -11.31 -12.83
N THR A 19 -6.10 -11.89 -13.44
CA THR A 19 -4.72 -11.84 -12.94
C THR A 19 -4.29 -10.39 -12.90
N HIS A 20 -4.42 -9.78 -11.73
CA HIS A 20 -3.93 -8.45 -11.43
C HIS A 20 -2.40 -8.50 -11.58
N ASN A 21 -1.91 -7.81 -12.59
CA ASN A 21 -0.55 -7.87 -13.05
C ASN A 21 0.36 -7.25 -11.98
N ALA A 22 1.39 -7.97 -11.51
CA ALA A 22 2.41 -7.46 -10.60
C ALA A 22 3.06 -6.15 -11.09
N ALA A 23 2.96 -5.88 -12.41
CA ALA A 23 3.37 -4.64 -13.06
C ALA A 23 2.69 -3.37 -12.50
N GLN A 24 1.45 -3.45 -11.99
CA GLN A 24 0.72 -2.26 -11.52
C GLN A 24 1.25 -1.71 -10.18
N CYS A 25 1.86 -2.57 -9.35
CA CYS A 25 2.54 -2.15 -8.11
C CYS A 25 3.86 -1.41 -8.38
N GLY A 26 4.57 -1.74 -9.47
CA GLY A 26 5.84 -1.09 -9.83
C GLY A 26 5.69 0.37 -10.26
N VAL A 27 4.56 0.73 -10.88
CA VAL A 27 4.35 2.07 -11.46
C VAL A 27 4.15 3.16 -10.40
N ILE A 28 3.53 2.85 -9.25
CA ILE A 28 3.33 3.85 -8.19
C ILE A 28 4.66 4.26 -7.56
N ILE A 29 5.53 3.29 -7.34
CA ILE A 29 6.76 3.52 -6.61
C ILE A 29 7.83 4.16 -7.52
N MET A 30 7.71 4.03 -8.84
CA MET A 30 8.68 4.49 -9.87
C MET A 30 9.05 5.98 -9.82
N GLN A 31 8.40 6.80 -8.99
CA GLN A 31 8.70 8.23 -8.85
C GLN A 31 8.67 8.75 -7.41
N ILE A 32 8.57 7.86 -6.42
CA ILE A 32 8.62 8.24 -5.01
C ILE A 32 10.10 8.34 -4.63
N GLY A 33 10.65 9.56 -4.69
CA GLY A 33 11.97 9.87 -4.16
C GLY A 33 11.99 9.71 -2.64
N ILE A 34 12.25 8.49 -2.16
CA ILE A 34 12.43 8.22 -0.73
C ILE A 34 13.77 8.84 -0.31
N CYS A 35 13.73 10.03 0.29
CA CYS A 35 14.89 10.64 0.93
C CYS A 35 15.33 9.80 2.14
N ALA A 36 16.49 9.16 2.04
CA ALA A 36 17.13 8.45 3.13
C ALA A 36 17.52 9.43 4.27
N GLY A 37 16.91 9.26 5.43
CA GLY A 37 17.24 10.02 6.64
C GLY A 37 18.63 9.68 7.19
N THR A 38 19.47 10.70 7.35
CA THR A 38 20.82 10.66 7.94
C THR A 38 20.79 10.20 9.40
N GLN A 39 21.48 9.09 9.72
CA GLN A 39 21.74 8.67 11.11
C GLN A 39 22.85 9.53 11.72
N ARG A 40 22.54 10.28 12.79
CA ARG A 40 23.55 10.87 13.70
C ARG A 40 23.82 9.93 14.87
N GLU A 41 25.05 9.47 15.00
CA GLU A 41 25.54 8.78 16.20
C GLU A 41 25.64 9.75 17.39
N ILE A 42 25.08 9.36 18.54
CA ILE A 42 25.31 10.00 19.83
C ILE A 42 25.78 8.93 20.82
N GLY A 43 26.93 9.20 21.44
CA GLY A 43 27.72 8.27 22.25
C GLY A 43 27.03 7.69 23.50
N MET A 44 27.43 6.46 23.83
CA MET A 44 26.87 5.61 24.88
C MET A 44 27.20 6.07 26.30
N LYS A 45 26.17 6.17 27.16
CA LYS A 45 26.29 5.90 28.60
C LYS A 45 25.45 4.66 28.93
N LYS A 46 26.11 3.60 29.43
CA LYS A 46 25.51 2.31 29.81
C LYS A 46 24.39 2.51 30.83
N ARG A 47 23.14 2.31 30.38
CA ARG A 47 21.98 2.02 31.23
C ARG A 47 21.41 0.70 30.74
N ASN A 48 21.08 -0.18 31.67
CA ASN A 48 20.52 -1.52 31.41
C ASN A 48 19.52 -1.46 30.26
N SER A 49 19.85 -2.07 29.12
CA SER A 49 18.97 -2.08 27.96
C SER A 49 17.78 -2.96 28.29
N LEU A 50 16.66 -2.35 28.64
CA LEU A 50 15.37 -2.96 28.36
C LEU A 50 15.41 -3.32 26.87
N ARG A 51 15.48 -4.62 26.55
CA ARG A 51 15.29 -5.11 25.19
C ARG A 51 13.83 -4.88 24.84
N VAL A 52 13.51 -3.65 24.44
CA VAL A 52 12.27 -3.36 23.75
C VAL A 52 12.37 -4.09 22.42
N PRO A 53 11.42 -4.97 22.07
CA PRO A 53 11.42 -5.59 20.75
C PRO A 53 11.38 -4.49 19.69
N VAL A 54 12.44 -4.40 18.88
CA VAL A 54 12.55 -3.50 17.70
C VAL A 54 11.48 -3.85 16.63
N THR A 55 10.67 -4.88 16.88
CA THR A 55 9.62 -5.40 16.00
C THR A 55 8.33 -4.59 16.02
N ARG A 56 8.05 -3.81 17.08
CA ARG A 56 6.87 -2.91 17.09
C ARG A 56 7.11 -1.66 16.26
N GLY A 57 8.32 -1.12 16.30
CA GLY A 57 8.67 0.14 15.65
C GLY A 57 8.33 0.19 14.16
N LEU A 58 8.62 -0.86 13.39
CA LEU A 58 8.37 -0.82 11.94
C LEU A 58 6.88 -0.78 11.59
N LYS A 59 6.05 -1.57 12.30
CA LYS A 59 4.60 -1.59 12.09
C LYS A 59 3.98 -0.25 12.52
N ASP A 60 4.44 0.28 13.64
CA ASP A 60 4.02 1.58 14.15
C ASP A 60 4.43 2.71 13.19
N ILE A 61 5.59 2.62 12.54
CA ILE A 61 6.04 3.58 11.51
C ILE A 61 5.09 3.58 10.32
N TYR A 62 4.72 2.41 9.77
CA TYR A 62 3.79 2.36 8.64
C TYR A 62 2.39 2.87 9.03
N ALA A 63 1.88 2.50 10.21
CA ALA A 63 0.60 3.01 10.69
C ALA A 63 0.63 4.54 10.85
N MET A 64 1.73 5.07 11.41
CA MET A 64 1.95 6.51 11.55
C MET A 64 2.07 7.21 10.20
N ASP A 65 2.81 6.65 9.25
CA ASP A 65 2.96 7.19 7.89
C ASP A 65 1.61 7.32 7.18
N MET A 66 0.74 6.31 7.32
CA MET A 66 -0.60 6.34 6.74
C MET A 66 -1.51 7.38 7.41
N HIS A 67 -1.65 7.32 8.75
CA HIS A 67 -2.59 8.18 9.48
C HIS A 67 -2.15 9.64 9.52
N MET A 68 -0.86 9.93 9.69
CA MET A 68 -0.38 11.31 9.68
C MET A 68 -0.52 11.96 8.31
N ALA A 69 -0.26 11.22 7.23
CA ALA A 69 -0.44 11.74 5.88
C ALA A 69 -1.92 12.00 5.57
N TYR A 70 -2.82 11.10 5.98
CA TYR A 70 -4.25 11.32 5.82
C TYR A 70 -4.77 12.50 6.64
N GLN A 71 -4.33 12.65 7.88
CA GLN A 71 -4.67 13.82 8.71
C GLN A 71 -4.17 15.12 8.09
N ALA A 72 -2.94 15.13 7.53
CA ALA A 72 -2.42 16.27 6.78
C ALA A 72 -3.34 16.63 5.61
N ALA A 73 -3.92 15.64 4.92
CA ALA A 73 -4.93 15.87 3.89
C ALA A 73 -6.23 16.47 4.41
N CYS A 74 -6.71 16.05 5.57
CA CYS A 74 -7.91 16.62 6.16
C CYS A 74 -7.75 18.09 6.59
N VAL A 75 -6.54 18.52 6.96
CA VAL A 75 -6.26 19.90 7.40
C VAL A 75 -5.67 20.79 6.29
N GLY A 76 -5.66 20.32 5.04
CA GLY A 76 -5.15 21.09 3.90
C GLY A 76 -3.63 21.24 3.85
N GLN A 77 -2.88 20.37 4.53
CA GLN A 77 -1.42 20.31 4.56
C GLN A 77 -0.86 19.13 3.76
N PHE A 78 -1.65 18.60 2.81
CA PHE A 78 -1.20 17.52 1.95
C PHE A 78 -0.20 18.03 0.92
N ASN A 79 0.90 17.31 0.76
CA ASN A 79 1.95 17.62 -0.19
C ASN A 79 2.53 16.33 -0.77
N VAL A 80 3.47 16.47 -1.71
CA VAL A 80 4.14 15.34 -2.37
C VAL A 80 4.74 14.37 -1.35
N ASP A 81 5.34 14.86 -0.26
CA ASP A 81 5.99 14.03 0.75
C ASP A 81 4.98 13.22 1.57
N ALA A 82 3.88 13.84 2.00
CA ALA A 82 2.80 13.19 2.72
C ALA A 82 2.11 12.14 1.82
N PHE A 83 1.83 12.51 0.57
CA PHE A 83 1.31 11.58 -0.43
C PHE A 83 2.24 10.37 -0.62
N SER A 84 3.53 10.64 -0.81
CA SER A 84 4.57 9.64 -1.04
C SER A 84 4.66 8.62 0.10
N ARG A 85 4.60 9.08 1.36
CA ARG A 85 4.61 8.21 2.54
C ARG A 85 3.36 7.33 2.61
N LEU A 86 2.19 7.91 2.38
CA LEU A 86 0.93 7.17 2.37
C LEU A 86 0.91 6.08 1.28
N ALA A 87 1.24 6.46 0.05
CA ALA A 87 1.27 5.55 -1.09
C ALA A 87 2.29 4.42 -0.87
N ALA A 88 3.51 4.75 -0.43
CA ALA A 88 4.53 3.76 -0.16
C ALA A 88 4.10 2.77 0.94
N ALA A 89 3.52 3.26 2.04
CA ALA A 89 3.07 2.40 3.13
C ALA A 89 1.99 1.40 2.69
N ILE A 90 0.96 1.87 1.97
CA ILE A 90 -0.12 1.00 1.45
C ILE A 90 0.44 -0.01 0.44
N SER A 91 1.31 0.42 -0.48
CA SER A 91 1.93 -0.48 -1.47
C SER A 91 2.79 -1.56 -0.82
N VAL A 92 3.60 -1.23 0.20
CA VAL A 92 4.41 -2.22 0.92
C VAL A 92 3.52 -3.27 1.59
N VAL A 93 2.46 -2.85 2.28
CA VAL A 93 1.55 -3.78 2.96
C VAL A 93 0.83 -4.67 1.95
N ARG A 94 0.33 -4.11 0.85
CA ARG A 94 -0.30 -4.86 -0.24
C ARG A 94 0.64 -5.90 -0.83
N SER A 95 1.87 -5.50 -1.19
CA SER A 95 2.86 -6.42 -1.76
C SER A 95 3.35 -7.47 -0.76
N ALA A 96 3.38 -7.16 0.53
CA ALA A 96 3.71 -8.14 1.56
C ALA A 96 2.58 -9.16 1.75
N LEU A 97 1.32 -8.74 1.66
CA LEU A 97 0.15 -9.62 1.71
C LEU A 97 0.01 -10.51 0.49
N GLU A 98 0.54 -10.13 -0.67
CA GLU A 98 0.54 -11.01 -1.84
C GLU A 98 1.50 -12.20 -1.65
N GLN A 99 2.61 -11.99 -0.94
CA GLN A 99 3.60 -13.03 -0.63
C GLN A 99 3.21 -13.87 0.58
N HIS A 100 2.29 -13.39 1.40
CA HIS A 100 1.83 -14.06 2.61
C HIS A 100 0.41 -14.59 2.39
N GLN A 101 0.13 -15.85 2.72
CA GLN A 101 -1.24 -16.36 2.62
C GLN A 101 -2.16 -15.63 3.61
N THR A 102 -2.79 -14.56 3.14
CA THR A 102 -3.73 -13.77 3.94
C THR A 102 -5.02 -14.57 4.14
N ARG A 103 -5.53 -14.56 5.38
CA ARG A 103 -6.83 -15.15 5.71
C ARG A 103 -8.00 -14.25 5.31
N ASN A 104 -7.73 -13.00 4.96
CA ASN A 104 -8.74 -12.03 4.54
C ASN A 104 -8.71 -11.89 3.02
N SER A 105 -9.67 -12.53 2.35
CA SER A 105 -9.82 -12.51 0.89
C SER A 105 -10.14 -11.12 0.33
N LEU A 106 -10.66 -10.21 1.15
CA LEU A 106 -10.98 -8.84 0.73
C LEU A 106 -9.79 -7.88 0.88
N ALA A 107 -8.75 -8.26 1.63
CA ALA A 107 -7.65 -7.36 1.95
C ALA A 107 -6.94 -6.81 0.70
N ILE A 108 -6.60 -7.69 -0.24
CA ILE A 108 -5.92 -7.28 -1.49
C ILE A 108 -6.82 -6.36 -2.31
N VAL A 109 -8.11 -6.69 -2.46
CA VAL A 109 -9.07 -5.90 -3.24
C VAL A 109 -9.25 -4.50 -2.65
N THR A 110 -9.39 -4.39 -1.33
CA THR A 110 -9.51 -3.09 -0.65
C THR A 110 -8.25 -2.25 -0.83
N LEU A 111 -7.06 -2.86 -0.71
CA LEU A 111 -5.79 -2.16 -0.89
C LEU A 111 -5.56 -1.75 -2.34
N ASP A 112 -5.94 -2.58 -3.31
CA ASP A 112 -5.87 -2.25 -4.74
C ASP A 112 -6.79 -1.07 -5.08
N THR A 113 -8.01 -1.04 -4.52
CA THR A 113 -8.94 0.10 -4.70
C THR A 113 -8.36 1.41 -4.15
N ALA A 114 -7.71 1.35 -2.98
CA ALA A 114 -7.05 2.52 -2.39
C ALA A 114 -5.84 2.98 -3.22
N ILE A 115 -5.05 2.03 -3.74
CA ILE A 115 -3.93 2.26 -4.66
C ILE A 115 -4.40 2.96 -5.94
N ASP A 116 -5.47 2.49 -6.57
CA ASP A 116 -6.05 3.11 -7.77
C ASP A 116 -6.53 4.54 -7.49
N THR A 117 -7.11 4.76 -6.32
CA THR A 117 -7.52 6.11 -5.89
C THR A 117 -6.31 7.02 -5.71
N LEU A 118 -5.24 6.53 -5.10
CA LEU A 118 -3.98 7.28 -4.94
C LEU A 118 -3.30 7.55 -6.29
N GLN A 119 -3.43 6.68 -7.29
CA GLN A 119 -2.96 6.95 -8.65
C GLN A 119 -3.73 8.12 -9.28
N ALA A 120 -5.05 8.18 -9.10
CA ALA A 120 -5.85 9.29 -9.59
C ALA A 120 -5.46 10.61 -8.90
N VAL A 121 -5.27 10.58 -7.57
CA VAL A 121 -4.77 11.72 -6.79
C VAL A 121 -3.40 12.19 -7.29
N ARG A 122 -2.49 11.25 -7.55
CA ARG A 122 -1.16 11.56 -8.09
C ARG A 122 -1.23 12.22 -9.44
N LYS A 123 -1.99 11.65 -10.38
CA LYS A 123 -2.15 12.22 -11.72
C LYS A 123 -2.65 13.67 -11.64
N LYS A 124 -3.67 13.92 -10.81
CA LYS A 124 -4.18 15.26 -10.53
C LYS A 124 -3.09 16.17 -9.95
N GLY A 125 -2.33 15.69 -8.96
CA GLY A 125 -1.22 16.42 -8.34
C GLY A 125 -0.10 16.77 -9.32
N ASP A 126 0.28 15.83 -10.19
CA ASP A 126 1.33 16.02 -11.21
C ASP A 126 0.88 17.01 -12.30
N GLU A 127 -0.41 17.01 -12.69
CA GLU A 127 -0.96 17.91 -13.71
C GLU A 127 -1.23 19.33 -13.18
N THR A 128 -1.72 19.45 -11.95
CA THR A 128 -2.21 20.73 -11.39
C THR A 128 -1.23 21.36 -10.40
N ASN A 129 -0.23 20.60 -9.95
CA ASN A 129 0.63 20.93 -8.80
C ASN A 129 -0.15 21.15 -7.49
N VAL A 130 -1.40 20.69 -7.41
CA VAL A 130 -2.24 20.75 -6.21
C VAL A 130 -2.39 19.33 -5.64
N TRP A 131 -1.83 19.13 -4.46
CA TRP A 131 -1.89 17.86 -3.74
C TRP A 131 -3.05 17.89 -2.76
N GLU A 132 -4.15 17.23 -3.11
CA GLU A 132 -5.34 17.17 -2.25
C GLU A 132 -6.10 15.86 -2.42
N ILE A 133 -6.73 15.42 -1.33
CA ILE A 133 -7.69 14.31 -1.31
C ILE A 133 -9.09 14.91 -1.20
N SER A 134 -9.87 14.78 -2.28
CA SER A 134 -11.26 15.21 -2.34
C SER A 134 -12.15 14.35 -1.45
N GLU A 135 -13.32 14.87 -1.09
CA GLU A 135 -14.28 14.15 -0.23
C GLU A 135 -14.74 12.82 -0.83
N SER A 136 -14.82 12.72 -2.17
CA SER A 136 -15.15 11.48 -2.88
C SER A 136 -14.02 10.44 -2.86
N GLU A 137 -12.76 10.85 -2.73
CA GLU A 137 -11.60 9.96 -2.68
C GLU A 137 -11.36 9.41 -1.26
N ARG A 138 -11.74 10.17 -0.22
CA ARG A 138 -11.51 9.83 1.19
C ARG A 138 -11.99 8.44 1.63
N PRO A 139 -13.22 7.98 1.29
CA PRO A 139 -13.71 6.69 1.77
C PRO A 139 -12.85 5.51 1.31
N SER A 140 -12.37 5.56 0.06
CA SER A 140 -11.50 4.52 -0.50
C SER A 140 -10.15 4.49 0.21
N ILE A 141 -9.54 5.66 0.40
CA ILE A 141 -8.23 5.78 1.06
C ILE A 141 -8.32 5.37 2.53
N LEU A 142 -9.34 5.82 3.27
CA LEU A 142 -9.53 5.46 4.67
C LEU A 142 -9.75 3.95 4.84
N SER A 143 -10.58 3.35 3.99
CA SER A 143 -10.79 1.89 3.96
C SER A 143 -9.48 1.13 3.69
N GLY A 144 -8.64 1.66 2.79
CA GLY A 144 -7.29 1.13 2.55
C GLY A 144 -6.37 1.22 3.77
N ILE A 145 -6.37 2.35 4.47
CA ILE A 145 -5.59 2.55 5.70
C ILE A 145 -6.02 1.57 6.79
N ASP A 146 -7.32 1.48 7.07
CA ASP A 146 -7.88 0.59 8.08
C ASP A 146 -7.55 -0.88 7.76
N MET A 147 -7.67 -1.27 6.49
CA MET A 147 -7.32 -2.62 6.04
C MET A 147 -5.82 -2.89 6.17
N ALA A 148 -4.98 -1.94 5.78
CA ALA A 148 -3.53 -2.06 5.89
C ALA A 148 -3.10 -2.22 7.35
N GLU A 149 -3.66 -1.43 8.26
CA GLU A 149 -3.40 -1.51 9.70
C GLU A 149 -3.86 -2.85 10.29
N ALA A 150 -5.06 -3.31 9.95
CA ALA A 150 -5.54 -4.63 10.40
C ALA A 150 -4.62 -5.76 9.93
N CYS A 151 -4.09 -5.65 8.70
CA CYS A 151 -3.24 -6.66 8.11
C CYS A 151 -1.79 -6.59 8.63
N ILE A 152 -1.25 -5.40 8.92
CA ILE A 152 0.16 -5.23 9.31
C ILE A 152 0.48 -5.95 10.62
N GLY A 153 -0.51 -6.04 11.52
CA GLY A 153 -0.41 -6.83 12.75
C GLY A 153 -0.05 -8.30 12.50
N THR A 154 -0.49 -8.85 11.37
CA THR A 154 -0.32 -10.27 11.00
C THR A 154 0.95 -10.56 10.18
N LEU A 155 1.58 -9.53 9.62
CA LEU A 155 2.77 -9.68 8.77
C LEU A 155 4.05 -9.78 9.60
N ASP A 156 5.02 -10.55 9.11
CA ASP A 156 6.36 -10.57 9.69
C ASP A 156 7.14 -9.29 9.36
N VAL A 157 7.89 -8.78 10.33
CA VAL A 157 8.70 -7.56 10.19
C VAL A 157 9.80 -7.77 9.14
N ALA A 158 10.38 -8.98 9.07
CA ALA A 158 11.38 -9.28 8.04
C ALA A 158 10.78 -9.27 6.63
N LEU A 159 9.55 -9.77 6.48
CA LEU A 159 8.82 -9.72 5.21
C LEU A 159 8.51 -8.29 4.78
N LEU A 160 8.08 -7.43 5.71
CA LEU A 160 7.83 -6.01 5.44
C LEU A 160 9.13 -5.29 5.00
N ALA A 161 10.22 -5.48 5.74
CA ALA A 161 11.51 -4.87 5.42
C ALA A 161 12.06 -5.36 4.06
N HIS A 162 11.98 -6.66 3.78
CA HIS A 162 12.38 -7.24 2.49
C HIS A 162 11.52 -6.70 1.35
N THR A 163 10.20 -6.61 1.55
CA THR A 163 9.27 -6.10 0.55
C THR A 163 9.56 -4.63 0.24
N ALA A 164 9.76 -3.79 1.26
CA ALA A 164 10.13 -2.39 1.06
C ALA A 164 11.45 -2.23 0.30
N ALA A 165 12.47 -3.01 0.67
CA ALA A 165 13.77 -2.99 -0.02
C ALA A 165 13.66 -3.47 -1.48
N ARG A 166 12.85 -4.50 -1.76
CA ARG A 166 12.61 -4.96 -3.13
C ARG A 166 11.91 -3.88 -3.94
N LEU A 167 10.80 -3.34 -3.43
CA LEU A 167 10.04 -2.30 -4.10
C LEU A 167 10.90 -1.05 -4.39
N LEU A 168 11.80 -0.67 -3.48
CA LEU A 168 12.74 0.42 -3.72
C LEU A 168 13.74 0.11 -4.85
N ARG A 169 14.23 -1.15 -4.95
CA ARG A 169 15.12 -1.55 -6.03
C ARG A 169 14.42 -1.54 -7.39
N ASP A 170 13.20 -2.08 -7.46
CA ASP A 170 12.40 -2.14 -8.69
C ASP A 170 12.16 -0.73 -9.28
N VAL A 171 12.31 0.29 -8.44
CA VAL A 171 12.07 1.71 -8.73
C VAL A 171 13.35 2.46 -9.03
N CYS A 172 14.39 2.23 -8.22
CA CYS A 172 15.67 2.89 -8.39
C CYS A 172 16.56 2.22 -9.45
N GLY A 173 16.25 0.99 -9.90
CA GLY A 173 17.10 0.25 -10.82
C GLY A 173 16.44 -0.96 -11.47
N GLU A 174 15.70 -0.72 -12.56
CA GLU A 174 15.63 -1.61 -13.73
C GLU A 174 15.63 -0.78 -15.04
N GLN A 175 16.78 -0.17 -15.34
CA GLN A 175 17.33 -0.08 -16.70
C GLN A 175 18.69 -0.78 -16.69
N GLU A 176 18.73 -2.09 -16.41
CA GLU A 176 19.83 -2.90 -16.93
C GLU A 176 19.42 -3.36 -18.33
N VAL A 177 19.91 -2.60 -19.31
CA VAL A 177 19.96 -2.94 -20.72
C VAL A 177 20.51 -4.37 -20.85
N ARG A 178 19.70 -5.27 -21.41
CA ARG A 178 20.18 -6.49 -22.07
C ARG A 178 20.04 -6.34 -23.58
#